data_AF-A0A957J9D0-F1
#
_entry.id   AF-A0A957J9D0-F1
#
_cell.length_a   1.000
_cell.length_b   1.000
_cell.length_c   1.000
_cell.angle_alpha   90.00
_cell.angle_beta   90.00
_cell.angle_gamma   90.00
#
_symmetry.space_group_name_H-M   'P 1'
#
loop_
_entity.id
_entity.type
_entity.pdbx_description
1 polymer ?
#
loop_
_entity_poly.entity_id
_entity_poly.type
_entity_poly.pdbx_seq_one_letter_code
_entity_poly.pdbx_strand_id
1 'polypeptide(L)'
;MTFMPFLLIVGGMALLVVGAEIFVRGAVQLAALIGVSALVIGLTVVAYGTSMPELAVSLQATYAGFDSLAVGNAVGSNIANILLILGLSALVAPLIVSQQLVRLDVPLMIGASFLVAFMALDGEITAVDGLILFTLLIIYTVFLIYQSRRETKAVADEYEQEFGEKPAPTLKNWLLIAAQIVVGVAMLVFGSDFLVEGAVEIAQFFGVSELVIGLTIVAVGTSLPELATSLVASYR
;
A
#
# COMPACT_ATOMS: atom_id res chain seq x y z
N MET A 1 -9.39 31.75 -8.64
CA MET A 1 -9.52 30.28 -8.62
C MET A 1 -10.09 29.85 -9.96
N THR A 2 -9.36 29.04 -10.73
CA THR A 2 -9.91 28.36 -11.92
C THR A 2 -10.77 27.18 -11.48
N PHE A 3 -11.58 26.60 -12.38
CA PHE A 3 -12.37 25.40 -12.08
C PHE A 3 -11.53 24.11 -12.08
N MET A 4 -10.30 24.19 -12.58
CA MET A 4 -9.39 23.05 -12.77
C MET A 4 -9.08 22.28 -11.47
N PRO A 5 -8.78 22.91 -10.31
CA PRO A 5 -8.43 22.17 -9.10
C PRO A 5 -9.56 21.27 -8.59
N PHE A 6 -10.81 21.72 -8.73
CA PHE A 6 -11.98 20.92 -8.36
C PHE A 6 -12.14 19.70 -9.27
N LEU A 7 -11.86 19.85 -10.57
CA LEU A 7 -11.85 18.73 -11.51
C LEU A 7 -10.74 17.72 -11.19
N LEU A 8 -9.55 18.20 -10.84
CA LEU A 8 -8.43 17.36 -10.43
C LEU A 8 -8.78 16.56 -9.17
N ILE A 9 -9.37 17.18 -8.15
CA ILE A 9 -9.80 16.49 -6.92
C ILE A 9 -10.87 15.43 -7.22
N VAL A 10 -11.92 15.78 -7.96
CA VAL A 10 -13.01 14.84 -8.26
C VAL A 10 -12.53 13.71 -9.16
N GLY A 11 -11.72 14.03 -10.17
CA GLY A 11 -11.11 13.04 -11.06
C GLY A 11 -10.13 12.12 -10.32
N GLY A 12 -9.27 12.68 -9.48
CA GLY A 12 -8.32 11.95 -8.66
C GLY A 12 -9.02 10.99 -7.70
N MET A 13 -10.05 11.44 -6.99
CA MET A 13 -10.86 10.59 -6.11
C MET A 13 -11.56 9.46 -6.88
N ALA A 14 -12.11 9.74 -8.06
CA ALA A 14 -12.72 8.71 -8.91
C ALA A 14 -11.68 7.67 -9.38
N LEU A 15 -10.49 8.11 -9.79
CA LEU A 15 -9.39 7.24 -10.16
C LEU A 15 -8.90 6.38 -8.99
N LEU A 16 -8.80 6.94 -7.78
CA LEU A 16 -8.42 6.21 -6.58
C LEU A 16 -9.41 5.09 -6.25
N VAL A 17 -10.72 5.39 -6.25
CA VAL A 17 -11.75 4.39 -5.93
C VAL A 17 -11.80 3.28 -6.98
N VAL A 18 -11.84 3.64 -8.27
CA VAL A 18 -11.91 2.65 -9.35
C VAL A 18 -10.59 1.87 -9.47
N GLY A 19 -9.46 2.55 -9.30
CA GLY A 19 -8.13 1.95 -9.31
C GLY A 19 -7.96 0.93 -8.18
N ALA A 20 -8.37 1.28 -6.97
CA ALA A 20 -8.38 0.39 -5.81
C ALA A 20 -9.23 -0.86 -6.07
N GLU A 21 -10.45 -0.69 -6.59
CA GLU A 21 -11.37 -1.78 -6.92
C GLU A 21 -10.78 -2.75 -7.94
N ILE A 22 -10.18 -2.23 -9.02
CA ILE A 22 -9.54 -3.03 -10.07
C ILE A 22 -8.29 -3.73 -9.53
N PHE A 23 -7.45 -3.01 -8.77
CA PHE A 23 -6.20 -3.53 -8.21
C PHE A 23 -6.46 -4.67 -7.23
N VAL A 24 -7.33 -4.45 -6.23
CA VAL A 24 -7.69 -5.45 -5.21
C VAL A 24 -8.32 -6.68 -5.87
N ARG A 25 -9.20 -6.49 -6.86
CA ARG A 25 -9.79 -7.61 -7.61
C ARG A 25 -8.72 -8.43 -8.35
N GLY A 26 -7.81 -7.79 -9.06
CA GLY A 26 -6.72 -8.47 -9.76
C GLY A 26 -5.81 -9.23 -8.79
N ALA A 27 -5.47 -8.61 -7.65
CA ALA A 27 -4.67 -9.25 -6.61
C ALA A 27 -5.37 -10.50 -6.05
N VAL A 28 -6.64 -10.41 -5.67
CA VAL A 28 -7.40 -11.55 -5.13
C VAL A 28 -7.56 -12.69 -6.16
N GLN A 29 -7.77 -12.36 -7.44
CA GLN A 29 -7.80 -13.35 -8.52
C GLN A 29 -6.43 -14.03 -8.72
N LEU A 30 -5.35 -13.28 -8.58
CA LEU A 30 -3.99 -13.83 -8.57
C LEU A 30 -3.81 -14.82 -7.42
N ALA A 31 -4.28 -14.46 -6.20
CA ALA A 31 -4.28 -15.31 -5.02
C ALA A 31 -4.90 -16.68 -5.31
N ALA A 32 -6.10 -16.65 -5.89
CA ALA A 32 -6.84 -17.84 -6.27
C ALA A 32 -6.06 -18.70 -7.25
N LEU A 33 -5.53 -18.11 -8.33
CA LEU A 33 -4.77 -18.83 -9.35
C LEU A 33 -3.56 -19.58 -8.77
N ILE A 34 -2.79 -18.91 -7.92
CA ILE A 34 -1.53 -19.46 -7.38
C ILE A 34 -1.73 -20.27 -6.09
N GLY A 35 -2.96 -20.36 -5.57
CA GLY A 35 -3.31 -21.14 -4.38
C GLY A 35 -2.76 -20.54 -3.08
N VAL A 36 -2.89 -19.22 -2.92
CA VAL A 36 -2.45 -18.45 -1.76
C VAL A 36 -3.65 -17.66 -1.23
N SER A 37 -3.74 -17.45 0.09
CA SER A 37 -4.85 -16.74 0.73
C SER A 37 -4.92 -15.28 0.30
N ALA A 38 -6.13 -14.72 0.34
CA ALA A 38 -6.35 -13.29 0.12
C ALA A 38 -5.53 -12.45 1.11
N LEU A 39 -5.41 -12.90 2.37
CA LEU A 39 -4.56 -12.29 3.39
C LEU A 39 -3.10 -12.19 2.96
N VAL A 40 -2.48 -13.29 2.49
CA VAL A 40 -1.06 -13.26 2.10
C VAL A 40 -0.84 -12.40 0.86
N ILE A 41 -1.79 -12.38 -0.09
CA ILE A 41 -1.71 -11.46 -1.22
C ILE A 41 -1.88 -10.00 -0.79
N GLY A 42 -2.74 -9.73 0.20
CA GLY A 42 -2.86 -8.43 0.86
C GLY A 42 -1.52 -7.98 1.44
N LEU A 43 -0.86 -8.87 2.19
CA LEU A 43 0.45 -8.63 2.81
C LEU A 43 1.64 -8.62 1.83
N THR A 44 1.43 -8.91 0.55
CA THR A 44 2.51 -8.98 -0.45
C THR A 44 2.22 -8.12 -1.67
N VAL A 45 1.43 -8.60 -2.64
CA VAL A 45 1.19 -7.90 -3.90
C VAL A 45 0.47 -6.58 -3.68
N VAL A 46 -0.54 -6.54 -2.80
CA VAL A 46 -1.26 -5.30 -2.50
C VAL A 46 -0.34 -4.32 -1.78
N ALA A 47 0.26 -4.74 -0.66
CA ALA A 47 1.19 -3.92 0.10
C ALA A 47 2.37 -3.37 -0.73
N TYR A 48 3.00 -4.21 -1.57
CA TYR A 48 4.10 -3.76 -2.43
C TYR A 48 3.61 -2.82 -3.52
N GLY A 49 2.47 -3.12 -4.13
CA GLY A 49 1.93 -2.30 -5.22
C GLY A 49 1.57 -0.90 -4.76
N THR A 50 0.94 -0.77 -3.58
CA THR A 50 0.59 0.55 -3.03
C THR A 50 1.80 1.33 -2.56
N SER A 51 2.83 0.67 -2.03
CA SER A 51 4.05 1.34 -1.54
C SER A 51 5.15 1.54 -2.60
N MET A 52 4.85 1.26 -3.88
CA MET A 52 5.74 1.59 -5.01
C MET A 52 6.05 3.09 -5.11
N PRO A 53 5.08 4.02 -4.94
CA PRO A 53 5.33 5.46 -4.96
C PRO A 53 6.31 5.86 -3.85
N GLU A 54 6.14 5.37 -2.63
CA GLU A 54 7.07 5.60 -1.53
C GLU A 54 8.47 5.11 -1.85
N LEU A 55 8.60 3.90 -2.42
CA LEU A 55 9.89 3.37 -2.83
C LEU A 55 10.52 4.24 -3.92
N ALA A 56 9.75 4.70 -4.91
CA ALA A 56 10.24 5.57 -5.97
C ALA A 56 10.71 6.93 -5.42
N VAL A 57 9.94 7.54 -4.51
CA VAL A 57 10.28 8.81 -3.85
C VAL A 57 11.53 8.66 -2.98
N SER A 58 11.60 7.61 -2.14
CA SER A 58 12.78 7.36 -1.31
C SER A 58 14.03 7.11 -2.15
N LEU A 59 13.95 6.31 -3.22
CA LEU A 59 15.08 6.10 -4.12
C LEU A 59 15.51 7.40 -4.80
N GLN A 60 14.57 8.18 -5.33
CA GLN A 60 14.87 9.45 -5.99
C GLN A 60 15.52 10.45 -5.01
N ALA A 61 15.02 10.53 -3.78
CA ALA A 61 15.59 11.38 -2.73
C ALA A 61 17.03 10.97 -2.40
N THR A 62 17.30 9.68 -2.20
CA THR A 62 18.66 9.16 -1.97
C THR A 62 19.59 9.44 -3.17
N TYR A 63 19.13 9.20 -4.41
CA TYR A 63 19.94 9.51 -5.60
C TYR A 63 20.27 11.00 -5.73
N ALA A 64 19.39 11.87 -5.24
CA ALA A 64 19.60 13.31 -5.22
C ALA A 64 20.41 13.80 -4.00
N GLY A 65 20.83 12.90 -3.09
CA GLY A 65 21.60 13.23 -1.89
C GLY A 65 20.76 13.74 -0.71
N PHE A 66 19.45 13.54 -0.73
CA PHE A 66 18.52 13.91 0.34
C PHE A 66 18.15 12.68 1.20
N ASP A 67 19.13 12.08 1.85
CA ASP A 67 18.97 10.79 2.56
C ASP A 67 17.99 10.89 3.74
N SER A 68 17.98 12.02 4.46
CA SER A 68 17.03 12.26 5.56
C SER A 68 15.57 12.30 5.08
N LEU A 69 15.33 12.77 3.86
CA LEU A 69 14.00 12.77 3.24
C LEU A 69 13.57 11.33 2.89
N ALA A 70 14.50 10.51 2.39
CA ALA A 70 14.19 9.11 2.06
C ALA A 70 13.78 8.30 3.30
N VAL A 71 14.50 8.45 4.42
CA VAL A 71 14.18 7.81 5.70
C VAL A 71 12.89 8.40 6.28
N GLY A 72 12.73 9.73 6.23
CA GLY A 72 11.52 10.41 6.68
C GLY A 72 10.27 9.95 5.94
N ASN A 73 10.35 9.75 4.63
CA ASN A 73 9.28 9.18 3.80
C ASN A 73 8.93 7.76 4.26
N ALA A 74 9.92 6.87 4.38
CA ALA A 74 9.68 5.48 4.78
C ALA A 74 9.05 5.35 6.17
N VAL A 75 9.57 6.07 7.17
CA VAL A 75 9.05 6.04 8.54
C VAL A 75 7.70 6.75 8.63
N GLY A 76 7.57 7.91 7.97
CA GLY A 76 6.35 8.71 7.95
C GLY A 76 5.16 7.94 7.37
N SER A 77 5.32 7.27 6.23
CA SER A 77 4.26 6.46 5.62
C SER A 77 3.81 5.31 6.53
N ASN A 78 4.71 4.65 7.26
CA ASN A 78 4.33 3.63 8.23
C ASN A 78 3.52 4.19 9.41
N ILE A 79 3.89 5.37 9.92
CA ILE A 79 3.13 6.07 10.96
C ILE A 79 1.73 6.45 10.44
N ALA A 80 1.64 7.00 9.22
CA ALA A 80 0.38 7.35 8.59
C ALA A 80 -0.50 6.11 8.38
N ASN A 81 0.06 4.99 7.91
CA ASN A 81 -0.68 3.76 7.69
C ASN A 81 -1.33 3.25 8.98
N ILE A 82 -0.62 3.29 10.11
CA ILE A 82 -1.14 2.77 11.39
C ILE A 82 -2.09 3.77 12.06
N LEU A 83 -1.73 5.05 12.13
CA LEU A 83 -2.50 6.03 12.91
C LEU A 83 -3.66 6.62 12.10
N LEU A 84 -3.41 6.97 10.84
CA LEU A 84 -4.40 7.62 9.99
C LEU A 84 -5.24 6.59 9.24
N ILE A 85 -4.61 5.72 8.43
CA ILE A 85 -5.36 4.84 7.50
C ILE A 85 -6.10 3.75 8.25
N LEU A 86 -5.40 2.98 9.10
CA LEU A 86 -6.01 1.94 9.91
C LEU A 86 -7.01 2.55 10.91
N GLY A 87 -6.69 3.70 11.50
CA GLY A 87 -7.58 4.44 12.38
C GLY A 87 -8.90 4.85 11.70
N LEU A 88 -8.82 5.44 10.49
CA LEU A 88 -9.99 5.79 9.69
C LEU A 88 -10.78 4.55 9.26
N SER A 89 -10.09 3.49 8.83
CA SER A 89 -10.74 2.23 8.42
C SER A 89 -11.54 1.62 9.58
N ALA A 90 -10.98 1.63 10.79
CA ALA A 90 -11.66 1.15 11.99
C ALA A 90 -12.86 2.02 12.44
N LEU A 91 -12.88 3.31 12.06
CA LEU A 91 -14.04 4.18 12.29
C LEU A 91 -15.16 3.94 11.27
N VAL A 92 -14.83 3.54 10.05
CA VAL A 92 -15.79 3.31 8.96
C VAL A 92 -16.45 1.92 9.07
N ALA A 93 -15.67 0.87 9.37
CA ALA A 93 -16.17 -0.50 9.44
C ALA A 93 -15.48 -1.31 10.55
N PRO A 94 -16.19 -2.25 11.21
CA PRO A 94 -15.57 -3.19 12.14
C PRO A 94 -14.52 -4.05 11.43
N LEU A 95 -13.27 -3.99 11.88
CA LEU A 95 -12.18 -4.77 11.29
C LEU A 95 -12.16 -6.19 11.87
N ILE A 96 -12.45 -7.19 11.04
CA ILE A 96 -12.29 -8.60 11.41
C ILE A 96 -10.81 -8.95 11.26
N VAL A 97 -10.16 -9.29 12.38
CA VAL A 97 -8.71 -9.54 12.42
C VAL A 97 -8.44 -11.04 12.52
N SER A 98 -7.59 -11.56 11.64
CA SER A 98 -7.17 -12.96 11.67
C SER A 98 -6.23 -13.25 12.87
N GLN A 99 -6.26 -14.48 13.38
CA GLN A 99 -5.35 -14.88 14.46
C GLN A 99 -3.88 -14.84 14.01
N GLN A 100 -3.61 -15.10 12.74
CA GLN A 100 -2.27 -15.00 12.15
C GLN A 100 -1.74 -13.57 12.28
N LEU A 101 -2.55 -12.57 11.92
CA LEU A 101 -2.16 -11.17 11.99
C LEU A 101 -1.78 -10.75 13.41
N VAL A 102 -2.60 -11.14 14.40
CA VAL A 102 -2.37 -10.77 15.81
C VAL A 102 -1.15 -11.50 16.42
N ARG A 103 -0.96 -12.79 16.11
CA ARG A 103 0.06 -13.62 16.78
C ARG A 103 1.41 -13.62 16.08
N LEU A 104 1.45 -13.25 14.81
CA LEU A 104 2.65 -13.39 13.99
C LEU A 104 3.02 -12.07 13.32
N ASP A 105 2.14 -11.54 12.47
CA ASP A 105 2.49 -10.43 11.58
C ASP A 105 2.71 -9.13 12.36
N VAL A 106 1.83 -8.79 13.33
CA VAL A 106 1.98 -7.60 14.18
C VAL A 106 3.21 -7.68 15.08
N PRO A 107 3.49 -8.77 15.83
CA PRO A 107 4.73 -8.90 16.57
C PRO A 107 6.00 -8.77 15.71
N LEU A 108 5.99 -9.34 14.50
CA LEU A 108 7.12 -9.21 13.56
C LEU A 108 7.30 -7.77 13.08
N MET A 109 6.21 -7.06 12.75
CA MET A 109 6.23 -5.64 12.38
C MET A 109 6.81 -4.78 13.51
N ILE A 110 6.39 -5.03 14.76
CA ILE A 110 6.92 -4.35 15.95
C ILE A 110 8.43 -4.64 16.10
N GLY A 111 8.84 -5.90 15.97
CA GLY A 111 10.24 -6.30 16.02
C GLY A 111 11.09 -5.63 14.94
N ALA A 112 10.60 -5.58 13.70
CA ALA A 112 11.25 -4.88 12.59
C ALA A 112 11.36 -3.37 12.85
N SER A 113 10.32 -2.76 13.42
CA SER A 113 10.33 -1.33 13.80
C SER A 113 11.39 -1.04 14.87
N PHE A 114 11.52 -1.89 15.88
CA PHE A 114 12.59 -1.77 16.88
C PHE A 114 13.98 -2.01 16.28
N LEU A 115 14.12 -2.95 15.34
CA LEU A 115 15.38 -3.19 14.65
C LEU A 115 15.83 -1.95 13.87
N VAL A 116 14.94 -1.34 13.10
CA VAL A 116 15.23 -0.08 12.38
C VAL A 116 15.58 1.04 13.35
N ALA A 117 14.82 1.18 14.45
CA ALA A 117 15.12 2.18 15.48
C ALA A 117 16.49 1.96 16.15
N PHE A 118 16.88 0.71 16.36
CA PHE A 118 18.19 0.34 16.90
C PHE A 118 19.32 0.64 15.92
N MET A 119 19.14 0.30 14.63
CA MET A 119 20.11 0.61 13.57
C MET A 119 20.32 2.12 13.44
N ALA A 120 19.26 2.92 13.58
CA ALA A 120 19.34 4.38 13.49
C ALA A 120 20.00 5.07 14.70
N LEU A 121 20.39 4.37 15.77
CA LEU A 121 20.90 4.98 17.01
C LEU A 121 22.24 5.68 16.85
N ASP A 122 23.07 5.25 15.90
CA ASP A 122 24.34 5.91 15.56
C ASP A 122 24.14 7.14 14.65
N GLY A 123 22.90 7.42 14.24
CA GLY A 123 22.51 8.56 13.41
C GLY A 123 22.60 8.29 11.91
N GLU A 124 22.96 7.07 11.49
CA GLU A 124 23.10 6.71 10.09
C GLU A 124 22.30 5.44 9.77
N ILE A 125 21.89 5.28 8.50
CA ILE A 125 21.35 4.01 7.99
C ILE A 125 22.21 3.62 6.80
N THR A 126 22.98 2.55 6.96
CA THR A 126 23.98 2.15 5.99
C THR A 126 23.42 1.15 4.98
N ALA A 127 24.18 0.90 3.90
CA ALA A 127 23.85 -0.15 2.95
C ALA A 127 23.80 -1.55 3.59
N VAL A 128 24.54 -1.78 4.68
CA VAL A 128 24.51 -3.05 5.41
C VAL A 128 23.18 -3.22 6.13
N ASP A 129 22.67 -2.16 6.76
CA ASP A 129 21.35 -2.16 7.41
C ASP A 129 20.25 -2.42 6.37
N GLY A 130 20.32 -1.72 5.23
CA GLY A 130 19.43 -1.93 4.10
C GLY A 130 19.46 -3.38 3.58
N LEU A 131 20.64 -3.99 3.46
CA LEU A 131 20.78 -5.39 3.03
C LEU A 131 20.17 -6.37 4.04
N ILE A 132 20.36 -6.12 5.35
CA ILE A 132 19.77 -6.93 6.41
C ILE A 132 18.24 -6.84 6.34
N LEU A 133 17.68 -5.63 6.30
CA LEU A 133 16.24 -5.39 6.23
C LEU A 133 15.63 -6.00 4.96
N PHE A 134 16.29 -5.83 3.81
CA PHE A 134 15.85 -6.42 2.55
C PHE A 134 15.87 -7.96 2.61
N THR A 135 16.91 -8.55 3.19
CA THR A 135 16.99 -10.01 3.37
C THR A 135 15.88 -10.52 4.29
N LEU A 136 15.60 -9.82 5.39
CA LEU A 136 14.48 -10.16 6.29
C LEU A 136 13.13 -10.05 5.59
N LEU A 137 12.93 -9.02 4.75
CA LEU A 137 11.73 -8.87 3.93
C LEU A 137 11.53 -10.06 2.99
N ILE A 138 12.59 -10.50 2.30
CA ILE A 138 12.53 -11.68 1.41
C ILE A 138 12.20 -12.95 2.22
N ILE A 139 12.85 -13.16 3.36
CA ILE A 139 12.58 -14.32 4.23
C ILE A 139 11.12 -14.33 4.69
N TYR A 140 10.61 -13.19 5.17
CA TYR A 140 9.22 -13.03 5.60
C TYR A 140 8.23 -13.33 4.48
N THR A 141 8.49 -12.80 3.27
CA THR A 141 7.66 -13.03 2.09
C THR A 141 7.59 -14.49 1.69
N VAL A 142 8.75 -15.16 1.62
CA VAL A 142 8.81 -16.59 1.30
C VAL A 142 8.11 -17.41 2.38
N PHE A 143 8.31 -17.05 3.65
CA PHE A 143 7.65 -17.69 4.78
C PHE A 143 6.12 -17.58 4.69
N LEU A 144 5.57 -16.40 4.41
CA LEU A 144 4.13 -16.19 4.23
C LEU A 144 3.56 -17.04 3.09
N ILE A 145 4.21 -17.03 1.92
CA ILE A 145 3.79 -17.80 0.75
C ILE A 145 3.83 -19.30 1.04
N TYR A 146 4.89 -19.78 1.69
CA TYR A 146 5.05 -21.18 2.06
C TYR A 146 3.98 -21.63 3.06
N GLN A 147 3.75 -20.83 4.11
CA GLN A 147 2.74 -21.13 5.12
C GLN A 147 1.34 -21.21 4.51
N SER A 148 0.96 -20.22 3.69
CA SER A 148 -0.36 -20.18 3.05
C SER A 148 -0.59 -21.36 2.10
N ARG A 149 0.43 -21.77 1.33
CA ARG A 149 0.31 -22.93 0.43
C ARG A 149 0.09 -24.24 1.17
N ARG A 150 0.53 -24.38 2.42
CA ARG A 150 0.25 -25.59 3.20
C ARG A 150 -1.23 -25.72 3.58
N GLU A 151 -2.00 -24.63 3.48
CA GLU A 151 -3.42 -24.55 3.78
C GLU A 151 -4.29 -24.46 2.50
N THR A 152 -3.80 -25.00 1.37
CA THR A 152 -4.41 -24.86 0.03
C THR A 152 -5.93 -25.12 -0.02
N LYS A 153 -6.46 -26.11 0.74
CA LYS A 153 -7.90 -26.38 0.77
C LYS A 153 -8.69 -25.27 1.46
N ALA A 154 -8.22 -24.80 2.62
CA ALA A 154 -8.86 -23.71 3.34
C ALA A 154 -8.85 -22.41 2.51
N VAL A 155 -7.77 -22.15 1.77
CA VAL A 155 -7.64 -21.02 0.84
C VAL A 155 -8.65 -21.10 -0.31
N ALA A 156 -8.84 -22.28 -0.89
CA ALA A 156 -9.80 -22.48 -1.97
C ALA A 156 -11.24 -22.29 -1.48
N ASP A 157 -11.56 -22.84 -0.31
CA ASP A 157 -12.89 -22.71 0.30
C ASP A 157 -13.19 -21.25 0.70
N GLU A 158 -12.19 -20.51 1.21
CA GLU A 158 -12.28 -19.07 1.56
C GLU A 158 -12.58 -18.22 0.31
N TYR A 159 -11.85 -18.44 -0.78
CA TYR A 159 -12.07 -17.72 -2.03
C TYR A 159 -13.46 -18.02 -2.63
N GLU A 160 -13.89 -19.29 -2.65
CA GLU A 160 -15.20 -19.65 -3.22
C GLU A 160 -16.36 -19.03 -2.45
N GLN A 161 -16.26 -18.92 -1.12
CA GLN A 161 -17.29 -18.29 -0.29
C GLN A 161 -17.40 -16.78 -0.55
N GLU A 162 -16.27 -16.10 -0.79
CA GLU A 162 -16.22 -14.63 -0.86
C GLU A 162 -16.30 -14.09 -2.30
N PHE A 163 -15.72 -14.80 -3.28
CA PHE A 163 -15.55 -14.34 -4.67
C PHE A 163 -16.15 -15.28 -5.73
N GLY A 164 -16.68 -16.44 -5.33
CA GLY A 164 -17.23 -17.44 -6.24
C GLY A 164 -16.17 -18.29 -6.93
N GLU A 165 -16.47 -18.81 -8.12
CA GLU A 165 -15.59 -19.77 -8.78
C GLU A 165 -14.21 -19.19 -9.11
N LYS A 166 -13.17 -19.96 -8.79
CA LYS A 166 -11.79 -19.65 -9.14
C LYS A 166 -11.62 -19.54 -10.67
N PRO A 167 -10.97 -18.48 -11.19
CA PRO A 167 -10.70 -18.38 -12.61
C PRO A 167 -9.84 -19.54 -13.12
N ALA A 168 -10.13 -20.02 -14.33
CA ALA A 168 -9.32 -21.07 -14.97
C ALA A 168 -7.88 -20.56 -15.23
N PRO A 169 -6.84 -21.41 -15.11
CA PRO A 169 -5.45 -21.03 -15.34
C PRO A 169 -5.12 -20.95 -16.85
N THR A 170 -5.83 -20.08 -17.57
CA THR A 170 -5.63 -19.82 -19.00
C THR A 170 -4.75 -18.58 -19.19
N LEU A 171 -3.96 -18.52 -20.27
CA LEU A 171 -3.12 -17.35 -20.61
C LEU A 171 -3.93 -16.04 -20.61
N LYS A 172 -5.17 -16.08 -21.12
CA LYS A 172 -6.09 -14.94 -21.11
C LYS A 172 -6.32 -14.40 -19.69
N ASN A 173 -6.57 -15.27 -18.72
CA ASN A 173 -6.84 -14.86 -17.34
C ASN A 173 -5.58 -14.32 -16.67
N TRP A 174 -4.42 -14.93 -16.92
CA TRP A 174 -3.13 -14.39 -16.47
C TRP A 174 -2.87 -12.98 -16.99
N LEU A 175 -3.11 -12.74 -18.29
CA LEU A 175 -2.94 -11.42 -18.89
C LEU A 175 -3.95 -10.41 -18.35
N LEU A 176 -5.21 -10.81 -18.15
CA LEU A 176 -6.24 -9.94 -17.57
C LEU A 176 -5.92 -9.54 -16.13
N ILE A 177 -5.48 -10.50 -15.30
CA ILE A 177 -5.08 -10.25 -13.91
C ILE A 177 -3.87 -9.32 -13.85
N ALA A 178 -2.85 -9.59 -14.66
CA ALA A 178 -1.69 -8.71 -14.76
C ALA A 178 -2.09 -7.29 -15.21
N ALA A 179 -2.98 -7.17 -16.20
CA ALA A 179 -3.50 -5.89 -16.64
C ALA A 179 -4.29 -5.17 -15.55
N GLN A 180 -5.15 -5.87 -14.79
CA GLN A 180 -5.86 -5.27 -13.65
C GLN A 180 -4.91 -4.77 -12.58
N ILE A 181 -3.88 -5.54 -12.24
CA ILE A 181 -2.87 -5.13 -11.26
C ILE A 181 -2.15 -3.86 -11.74
N VAL A 182 -1.63 -3.86 -12.96
CA VAL A 182 -0.86 -2.74 -13.51
C VAL A 182 -1.73 -1.49 -13.71
N VAL A 183 -2.91 -1.65 -14.31
CA VAL A 183 -3.84 -0.54 -14.52
C VAL A 183 -4.36 0.00 -13.19
N GLY A 184 -4.67 -0.88 -12.23
CA GLY A 184 -5.11 -0.49 -10.90
C GLY A 184 -4.05 0.35 -10.18
N VAL A 185 -2.79 -0.11 -10.14
CA VAL A 185 -1.67 0.68 -9.57
C VAL A 185 -1.51 2.01 -10.30
N ALA A 186 -1.51 2.02 -11.64
CA ALA A 186 -1.39 3.26 -12.40
C ALA A 186 -2.51 4.26 -12.06
N MET A 187 -3.76 3.79 -11.97
CA MET A 187 -4.89 4.63 -11.58
C MET A 187 -4.77 5.15 -10.15
N LEU A 188 -4.24 4.35 -9.22
CA LEU A 188 -3.99 4.79 -7.85
C LEU A 188 -2.92 5.89 -7.81
N VAL A 189 -1.82 5.74 -8.56
CA VAL A 189 -0.74 6.73 -8.64
C VAL A 189 -1.24 8.03 -9.24
N PHE A 190 -1.81 7.99 -10.46
CA PHE A 190 -2.32 9.19 -11.11
C PHE A 190 -3.49 9.82 -10.35
N GLY A 191 -4.31 8.99 -9.70
CA GLY A 191 -5.41 9.46 -8.87
C GLY A 191 -4.91 10.22 -7.64
N SER A 192 -3.84 9.73 -7.01
CA SER A 192 -3.15 10.43 -5.92
C SER A 192 -2.57 11.75 -6.41
N ASP A 193 -1.81 11.75 -7.51
CA ASP A 193 -1.19 12.95 -8.08
C ASP A 193 -2.22 14.04 -8.36
N PHE A 194 -3.33 13.70 -9.02
CA PHE A 194 -4.39 14.67 -9.33
C PHE A 194 -5.05 15.23 -8.06
N LEU A 195 -5.30 14.38 -7.06
CA LEU A 195 -5.90 14.81 -5.80
C LEU A 195 -4.96 15.76 -5.05
N VAL A 196 -3.67 15.42 -4.99
CA VAL A 196 -2.64 16.26 -4.34
C VAL A 196 -2.49 17.59 -5.07
N GLU A 197 -2.32 17.59 -6.39
CA GLU A 197 -2.18 18.82 -7.18
C GLU A 197 -3.38 19.76 -7.00
N GLY A 198 -4.60 19.23 -7.11
CA GLY A 198 -5.81 20.02 -6.89
C GLY A 198 -5.91 20.56 -5.46
N ALA A 199 -5.52 19.78 -4.46
CA ALA A 199 -5.51 20.21 -3.06
C ALA A 199 -4.43 21.29 -2.79
N VAL A 200 -3.26 21.17 -3.40
CA VAL A 200 -2.15 22.15 -3.31
C VAL A 200 -2.59 23.49 -3.91
N GLU A 201 -3.16 23.50 -5.12
CA GLU A 201 -3.62 24.74 -5.76
C GLU A 201 -4.70 25.45 -4.94
N ILE A 202 -5.63 24.70 -4.36
CA ILE A 202 -6.66 25.25 -3.47
C ILE A 202 -6.03 25.85 -2.22
N ALA A 203 -5.11 25.13 -1.56
CA ALA A 203 -4.45 25.60 -0.35
C ALA A 203 -3.63 26.87 -0.60
N GLN A 204 -2.91 26.93 -1.72
CA GLN A 204 -2.16 28.13 -2.13
C GLN A 204 -3.10 29.32 -2.40
N PHE A 205 -4.26 29.09 -3.02
CA PHE A 205 -5.25 30.17 -3.23
C PHE A 205 -5.75 30.76 -1.91
N PHE A 206 -5.88 29.93 -0.86
CA PHE A 206 -6.23 30.39 0.49
C PHE A 206 -5.04 30.95 1.29
N GLY A 207 -3.87 31.07 0.67
CA GLY A 207 -2.67 31.64 1.30
C GLY A 207 -2.01 30.71 2.32
N VAL A 208 -2.28 29.41 2.28
CA VAL A 208 -1.56 28.42 3.10
C VAL A 208 -0.11 28.35 2.63
N SER A 209 0.84 28.35 3.57
CA SER A 209 2.27 28.34 3.22
C SER A 209 2.69 27.00 2.61
N GLU A 210 3.66 27.05 1.69
CA GLU A 210 4.23 25.86 1.05
C GLU A 210 4.75 24.84 2.06
N LEU A 211 5.28 25.32 3.20
CA LEU A 211 5.74 24.47 4.29
C LEU A 211 4.59 23.68 4.92
N VAL A 212 3.44 24.33 5.18
CA VAL A 212 2.27 23.64 5.74
C VAL A 212 1.72 22.65 4.72
N ILE A 213 1.65 23.02 3.44
CA ILE A 213 1.20 22.14 2.35
C ILE A 213 2.10 20.91 2.24
N GLY A 214 3.42 21.09 2.23
CA GLY A 214 4.39 20.01 2.12
C GLY A 214 4.32 19.03 3.30
N LEU A 215 4.23 19.56 4.53
CA LEU A 215 4.16 18.74 5.75
C LEU A 215 2.81 18.06 5.98
N THR A 216 1.76 18.42 5.21
CA THR A 216 0.40 17.88 5.40
C THR A 216 -0.13 17.22 4.14
N ILE A 217 -0.52 18.01 3.13
CA ILE A 217 -1.19 17.54 1.92
C ILE A 217 -0.28 16.61 1.11
N VAL A 218 0.97 17.01 0.86
CA VAL A 218 1.89 16.21 0.05
C VAL A 218 2.32 14.95 0.80
N ALA A 219 2.63 15.07 2.10
CA ALA A 219 3.00 13.95 2.95
C ALA A 219 1.90 12.88 3.08
N VAL A 220 0.63 13.29 3.14
CA VAL A 220 -0.51 12.35 3.13
C VAL A 220 -0.77 11.81 1.72
N GLY A 221 -0.46 12.60 0.69
CA GLY A 221 -0.66 12.27 -0.71
C GLY A 221 -0.07 10.92 -1.13
N THR A 222 1.19 10.67 -0.77
CA THR A 222 1.89 9.43 -1.15
C THR A 222 1.19 8.18 -0.63
N SER A 223 0.48 8.27 0.50
CA SER A 223 -0.25 7.15 1.11
C SER A 223 -1.75 7.12 0.78
N LEU A 224 -2.20 7.93 -0.19
CA LEU A 224 -3.57 7.84 -0.73
C LEU A 224 -3.87 6.51 -1.43
N PRO A 225 -2.93 5.85 -2.15
CA PRO A 225 -3.14 4.50 -2.68
C PRO A 225 -3.49 3.49 -1.59
N GLU A 226 -2.74 3.47 -0.49
CA GLU A 226 -2.98 2.64 0.69
C GLU A 226 -4.34 2.95 1.32
N LEU A 227 -4.70 4.23 1.44
CA LEU A 227 -5.97 4.64 2.02
C LEU A 227 -7.13 4.16 1.16
N ALA A 228 -7.07 4.38 -0.16
CA ALA A 228 -8.11 3.99 -1.10
C ALA A 228 -8.30 2.46 -1.13
N THR A 229 -7.20 1.71 -1.20
CA THR A 229 -7.24 0.24 -1.23
C THR A 229 -7.72 -0.35 0.09
N SER A 230 -7.30 0.21 1.23
CA SER A 230 -7.73 -0.23 2.56
C SER A 230 -9.22 0.04 2.81
N LEU A 231 -9.72 1.21 2.39
CA LEU A 231 -11.14 1.55 2.49
C LEU A 231 -12.00 0.65 1.59
N VAL A 232 -11.59 0.44 0.34
CA VAL A 232 -12.31 -0.46 -0.59
C VAL A 232 -12.30 -1.91 -0.08
N ALA A 233 -11.17 -2.38 0.47
CA ALA A 233 -11.08 -3.71 1.07
C ALA A 233 -11.96 -3.84 2.32
N SER A 234 -12.06 -2.78 3.15
CA SER A 234 -12.86 -2.81 4.39
C SER A 234 -14.38 -2.83 4.18
N TYR A 235 -14.85 -2.43 2.99
CA TYR A 235 -16.29 -2.39 2.66
C TYR A 235 -16.82 -3.72 2.12
N ARG A 236 -15.92 -4.67 1.83
CA ARG A 236 -16.27 -6.00 1.34
C ARG A 236 -16.43 -6.97 2.49
#